data_AF-A0A351RW41-F1
#
_entry.id   AF-A0A351RW41-F1
#
_cell.length_a   1.000
_cell.length_b   1.000
_cell.length_c   1.000
_cell.angle_alpha   90.00
_cell.angle_beta   90.00
_cell.angle_gamma   90.00
#
_symmetry.space_group_name_H-M   'P 1'
#
loop_
_entity.id
_entity.type
_entity.pdbx_description
1 polymer ?
#
loop_
_entity_poly.entity_id
_entity_poly.type
_entity_poly.pdbx_seq_one_letter_code
_entity_poly.pdbx_strand_id
1 'polypeptide(L)'
;MANGKYIPEIRFANKRLLVFISLVLTFAISHAEGSNKTEYKFDGKELRDSRGNKIAVLDGKYIRDNRGNKIGVIDGKYFRDSRGNKVAEFDGKDIRDSRGLKIAAISDVKKVIDGIGGASLVAMWLFFVR
;
A
#
# COMPACT_ATOMS: atom_id res chain seq x y z
N MET A 1 -10.63 20.44 -42.77
CA MET A 1 -10.75 21.43 -41.68
C MET A 1 -9.94 20.90 -40.50
N ALA A 2 -8.69 21.34 -40.34
CA ALA A 2 -7.83 20.93 -39.23
C ALA A 2 -7.84 22.03 -38.16
N ASN A 3 -8.45 21.74 -37.01
CA ASN A 3 -8.42 22.61 -35.84
C ASN A 3 -7.04 22.50 -35.18
N GLY A 4 -6.07 23.28 -35.69
CA GLY A 4 -4.76 23.45 -35.09
C GLY A 4 -4.89 24.12 -33.72
N LYS A 5 -4.71 23.35 -32.66
CA LYS A 5 -4.71 23.82 -31.28
C LYS A 5 -3.53 24.80 -31.14
N TYR A 6 -3.83 26.10 -31.04
CA TYR A 6 -2.83 27.16 -30.88
C TYR A 6 -2.10 26.94 -29.56
N ILE A 7 -0.85 26.48 -29.62
CA ILE A 7 0.07 26.46 -28.48
C ILE A 7 0.91 27.72 -28.63
N PRO A 8 0.76 28.75 -27.78
CA PRO A 8 1.58 29.95 -27.91
C PRO A 8 3.05 29.58 -27.64
N GLU A 9 3.92 29.79 -28.62
CA GLU A 9 5.38 29.74 -28.42
C GLU A 9 5.76 30.80 -27.38
N ILE A 10 6.09 30.37 -26.17
CA ILE A 10 6.66 31.27 -25.16
C ILE A 10 8.11 31.56 -25.58
N ARG A 11 8.31 32.69 -26.27
CA ARG A 11 9.63 33.18 -26.66
C ARG A 11 10.32 33.84 -25.46
N PHE A 12 11.17 33.08 -24.77
CA PHE A 12 11.99 33.63 -23.70
C PHE A 12 13.15 34.44 -24.28
N ALA A 13 13.06 35.76 -24.19
CA ALA A 13 14.10 36.69 -24.67
C ALA A 13 15.42 36.58 -23.89
N ASN A 14 15.43 35.92 -22.73
CA ASN A 14 16.58 35.82 -21.86
C ASN A 14 16.94 34.35 -21.59
N LYS A 15 18.10 33.92 -22.09
CA LYS A 15 18.62 32.55 -21.89
C LYS A 15 18.77 32.20 -20.41
N ARG A 16 19.06 33.18 -19.53
CA ARG A 16 19.13 32.95 -18.08
C ARG A 16 17.75 32.66 -17.48
N LEU A 17 16.72 33.34 -17.96
CA LEU A 17 15.34 33.10 -17.52
C LEU A 17 14.83 31.72 -17.98
N LEU A 18 15.19 31.30 -19.20
CA LEU A 18 14.90 29.96 -19.71
C LEU A 18 15.54 28.87 -18.84
N VAL A 19 16.82 29.05 -18.46
CA VAL A 19 17.53 28.13 -17.58
C VAL A 19 16.89 28.08 -16.20
N PHE A 20 16.50 29.23 -15.65
CA PHE A 20 15.79 29.30 -14.36
C PHE A 20 14.42 28.61 -14.41
N ILE A 21 13.62 28.84 -15.45
CA ILE A 21 12.30 28.21 -15.59
C ILE A 21 12.47 26.70 -15.80
N SER A 22 13.44 26.27 -16.61
CA SER A 22 13.74 24.85 -16.80
C SER A 22 14.17 24.18 -15.48
N LEU A 23 15.00 24.84 -14.69
CA LEU A 23 15.44 24.35 -13.38
C LEU A 23 14.28 24.24 -12.39
N VAL A 24 13.43 25.27 -12.32
CA VAL A 24 12.24 25.28 -11.46
C VAL A 24 11.21 24.25 -11.91
N LEU A 25 10.99 24.10 -13.22
CA LEU A 25 10.06 23.12 -13.77
C LEU A 25 10.55 21.69 -13.51
N THR A 26 11.86 21.43 -13.69
CA THR A 26 12.47 20.14 -13.36
C THR A 26 12.33 19.82 -11.87
N PHE A 27 12.58 20.81 -11.00
CA PHE A 27 12.44 20.63 -9.54
C PHE A 27 10.99 20.39 -9.10
N ALA A 28 10.03 21.08 -9.72
CA ALA A 28 8.60 20.93 -9.45
C ALA A 28 8.07 19.57 -9.92
N ILE A 29 8.52 19.07 -11.07
CA ILE A 29 8.17 17.73 -11.57
C ILE A 29 8.72 16.65 -10.63
N SER A 30 9.96 16.79 -10.14
CA SER A 30 10.54 15.84 -9.17
C SER A 30 9.81 15.79 -7.83
N HIS A 31 9.18 16.89 -7.40
CA HIS A 31 8.37 16.92 -6.17
C HIS A 31 6.96 16.34 -6.33
N ALA A 32 6.46 16.22 -7.57
CA ALA A 32 5.14 15.66 -7.86
C ALA A 32 5.12 14.12 -7.82
N GLU A 33 6.28 13.45 -7.79
CA GLU A 33 6.38 11.99 -7.65
C GLU A 33 6.38 11.50 -6.20
N GLY A 34 6.08 12.38 -5.24
CA GLY A 34 5.61 11.99 -3.91
C GLY A 34 4.18 11.43 -3.95
N SER A 35 3.85 10.59 -4.94
CA SER A 35 2.61 9.81 -4.88
C SER A 35 2.68 8.96 -3.63
N ASN A 36 1.62 8.98 -2.82
CA ASN A 36 1.44 8.10 -1.69
C ASN A 36 1.29 6.67 -2.23
N LYS A 37 2.41 6.10 -2.70
CA LYS A 37 2.46 4.80 -3.36
C LYS A 37 2.47 3.79 -2.24
N THR A 38 1.32 3.16 -2.03
CA THR A 38 1.23 1.99 -1.17
C THR A 38 2.27 0.96 -1.62
N GLU A 39 3.03 0.45 -0.66
CA GLU A 39 4.11 -0.49 -0.93
C GLU A 39 3.57 -1.86 -1.36
N TYR A 40 2.32 -2.15 -0.97
CA TYR A 40 1.64 -3.40 -1.26
C TYR A 40 0.24 -3.17 -1.79
N LYS A 41 -0.25 -4.14 -2.55
CA LYS A 41 -1.62 -4.21 -3.05
C LYS A 41 -2.28 -5.52 -2.62
N PHE A 42 -3.49 -5.45 -2.09
CA PHE A 42 -4.29 -6.59 -1.69
C PHE A 42 -5.64 -6.59 -2.40
N ASP A 43 -5.93 -7.62 -3.18
CA ASP A 43 -7.17 -7.74 -3.97
C ASP A 43 -8.29 -8.53 -3.29
N GLY A 44 -8.10 -8.90 -2.01
CA GLY A 44 -9.00 -9.79 -1.28
C GLY A 44 -8.58 -11.26 -1.31
N LYS A 45 -7.66 -11.64 -2.20
CA LYS A 45 -7.12 -13.00 -2.32
C LYS A 45 -5.60 -13.05 -2.29
N GLU A 46 -4.91 -12.10 -2.89
CA GLU A 46 -3.46 -12.09 -3.01
C GLU A 46 -2.87 -10.76 -2.54
N LEU A 47 -1.79 -10.84 -1.77
CA LEU A 47 -0.95 -9.70 -1.42
C LEU A 47 0.21 -9.64 -2.40
N ARG A 48 0.40 -8.48 -3.01
CA ARG A 48 1.46 -8.20 -3.98
C ARG A 48 2.29 -7.01 -3.55
N ASP A 49 3.58 -7.01 -3.87
CA ASP A 49 4.43 -5.83 -3.70
C ASP A 49 4.16 -4.78 -4.79
N SER A 50 4.80 -3.62 -4.66
CA SER A 50 4.74 -2.52 -5.64
C SER A 50 5.30 -2.87 -7.03
N ARG A 51 5.97 -4.02 -7.18
CA ARG A 51 6.48 -4.56 -8.45
C ARG A 51 5.55 -5.63 -9.04
N GLY A 52 4.46 -5.99 -8.34
CA GLY A 52 3.49 -7.00 -8.74
C GLY A 52 3.82 -8.44 -8.33
N ASN A 53 4.90 -8.67 -7.59
CA ASN A 53 5.29 -9.99 -7.12
C ASN A 53 4.34 -10.48 -6.03
N LYS A 54 3.98 -11.76 -6.08
CA LYS A 54 3.12 -12.40 -5.08
C LYS A 54 3.90 -12.63 -3.79
N ILE A 55 3.37 -12.10 -2.69
CA ILE A 55 3.96 -12.21 -1.35
C ILE A 55 3.18 -13.23 -0.52
N ALA A 56 1.85 -13.14 -0.54
CA ALA A 56 0.98 -13.97 0.26
C ALA A 56 -0.35 -14.27 -0.45
N VAL A 57 -1.02 -15.32 0.00
CA VAL A 57 -2.35 -15.74 -0.48
C VAL A 57 -3.28 -15.92 0.71
N LEU A 58 -4.48 -15.36 0.60
CA LEU A 58 -5.62 -15.66 1.44
C LEU A 58 -6.43 -16.79 0.81
N ASP A 59 -6.38 -17.96 1.45
CA ASP A 59 -7.10 -19.17 1.08
C ASP A 59 -8.25 -19.38 2.08
N GLY A 60 -9.38 -18.72 1.82
CA GLY A 60 -10.49 -18.64 2.76
C GLY A 60 -10.10 -17.91 4.04
N LYS A 61 -9.95 -18.67 5.15
CA LYS A 61 -9.47 -18.15 6.43
C LYS A 61 -7.97 -18.35 6.67
N TYR A 62 -7.29 -19.08 5.79
CA TYR A 62 -5.88 -19.42 5.93
C TYR A 62 -5.02 -18.42 5.19
N ILE A 63 -3.95 -17.99 5.83
CA ILE A 63 -2.96 -17.10 5.26
C ILE A 63 -1.73 -17.92 4.92
N ARG A 64 -1.33 -17.88 3.65
CA ARG A 64 -0.22 -18.65 3.12
C ARG A 64 0.85 -17.72 2.54
N ASP A 65 2.11 -18.13 2.65
CA ASP A 65 3.20 -17.49 1.92
C ASP A 65 3.14 -17.83 0.41
N ASN A 66 4.02 -17.22 -0.38
CA ASN A 66 4.14 -17.51 -1.81
C ASN A 66 4.60 -18.94 -2.14
N ARG A 67 5.05 -19.73 -1.14
CA ARG A 67 5.42 -21.14 -1.26
C ARG A 67 4.28 -22.09 -0.86
N GLY A 68 3.15 -21.56 -0.38
CA GLY A 68 1.98 -22.32 0.06
C GLY A 68 1.98 -22.74 1.54
N ASN A 69 2.99 -22.36 2.32
CA ASN A 69 3.06 -22.67 3.74
C ASN A 69 2.05 -21.84 4.52
N LYS A 70 1.33 -22.48 5.45
CA LYS A 70 0.39 -21.79 6.35
C LYS A 70 1.17 -20.93 7.35
N ILE A 71 0.98 -19.62 7.28
CA ILE A 71 1.60 -18.64 8.18
C ILE A 71 0.65 -18.29 9.34
N GLY A 72 -0.64 -18.17 9.05
CA GLY A 72 -1.64 -17.80 10.04
C GLY A 72 -3.06 -18.11 9.63
N VAL A 73 -3.99 -17.80 10.52
CA VAL A 73 -5.42 -18.02 10.35
C VAL A 73 -6.19 -16.80 10.86
N ILE A 74 -7.21 -16.41 10.11
CA ILE A 74 -8.22 -15.44 10.53
C ILE A 74 -9.37 -16.21 11.19
N ASP A 75 -9.58 -15.97 12.48
CA ASP A 75 -10.59 -16.63 13.31
C ASP A 75 -11.54 -15.57 13.89
N GLY A 76 -12.50 -15.14 13.06
CA GLY A 76 -13.36 -14.01 13.35
C GLY A 76 -12.56 -12.73 13.52
N LYS A 77 -12.55 -12.17 14.74
CA LYS A 77 -11.78 -10.97 15.09
C LYS A 77 -10.34 -11.27 15.53
N TYR A 78 -9.96 -12.54 15.64
CA TYR A 78 -8.65 -12.96 16.13
C TYR A 78 -7.76 -13.41 14.97
N PHE A 79 -6.47 -13.10 15.07
CA PHE A 79 -5.43 -13.62 14.18
C PHE A 79 -4.57 -14.60 14.95
N ARG A 80 -4.40 -15.79 14.38
CA ARG A 80 -3.62 -16.86 14.99
C ARG A 80 -2.43 -17.23 14.11
N ASP A 81 -1.33 -17.63 14.75
CA ASP A 81 -0.17 -18.18 14.05
C ASP A 81 -0.47 -19.57 13.47
N SER A 82 0.51 -20.15 12.77
CA SER A 82 0.40 -21.50 12.20
C SER A 82 0.19 -22.61 13.25
N ARG A 83 0.52 -22.33 14.52
CA ARG A 83 0.40 -23.22 15.69
C ARG A 83 -0.92 -23.02 16.45
N GLY A 84 -1.72 -22.01 16.11
CA GLY A 84 -3.01 -21.70 16.73
C GLY A 84 -2.96 -20.67 17.87
N ASN A 85 -1.79 -20.11 18.19
CA ASN A 85 -1.67 -19.09 19.22
C ASN A 85 -2.22 -17.75 18.72
N LYS A 86 -2.95 -17.03 19.58
CA LYS A 86 -3.41 -15.67 19.26
C LYS A 86 -2.20 -14.73 19.13
N VAL A 87 -2.07 -14.10 17.98
CA VAL A 87 -1.03 -13.08 17.69
C VAL A 87 -1.60 -11.69 17.91
N ALA A 88 -2.83 -11.45 17.43
CA ALA A 88 -3.49 -10.16 17.52
C ALA A 88 -5.01 -10.31 17.44
N GLU A 89 -5.71 -9.21 17.65
CA GLU A 89 -7.14 -9.05 17.39
C GLU A 89 -7.43 -7.74 16.69
N PHE A 90 -8.54 -7.69 15.95
CA PHE A 90 -9.02 -6.51 15.26
C PHE A 90 -10.49 -6.26 15.54
N ASP A 91 -10.80 -5.08 16.08
CA ASP A 91 -12.17 -4.71 16.48
C ASP A 91 -12.95 -3.95 15.39
N GLY A 92 -12.41 -3.84 14.18
CA GLY A 92 -12.97 -3.04 13.09
C GLY A 92 -12.32 -1.67 12.94
N LYS A 93 -11.59 -1.20 13.95
CA LYS A 93 -10.87 0.07 13.93
C LYS A 93 -9.41 -0.09 14.34
N ASP A 94 -9.18 -0.73 15.48
CA ASP A 94 -7.88 -0.88 16.11
C ASP A 94 -7.43 -2.33 16.11
N ILE A 95 -6.12 -2.48 15.99
CA ILE A 95 -5.41 -3.75 16.01
C ILE A 95 -4.69 -3.81 17.35
N ARG A 96 -4.91 -4.88 18.10
CA ARG A 96 -4.29 -5.11 19.41
C ARG A 96 -3.49 -6.39 19.40
N ASP A 97 -2.37 -6.41 20.10
CA ASP A 97 -1.56 -7.62 20.25
C ASP A 97 -2.25 -8.69 21.12
N SER A 98 -1.56 -9.81 21.35
CA SER A 98 -2.04 -10.89 22.20
C SER A 98 -2.28 -10.48 23.66
N ARG A 99 -1.66 -9.39 24.13
CA ARG A 99 -1.80 -8.80 25.47
C ARG A 99 -2.89 -7.73 25.54
N GLY A 100 -3.53 -7.40 24.41
CA GLY A 100 -4.56 -6.38 24.32
C GLY A 100 -4.02 -4.95 24.17
N LEU A 101 -2.73 -4.77 23.92
CA LEU A 101 -2.13 -3.47 23.67
C LEU A 101 -2.36 -3.06 22.22
N LYS A 102 -2.82 -1.82 22.00
CA LYS A 102 -2.99 -1.28 20.65
C LYS A 102 -1.63 -1.15 19.96
N ILE A 103 -1.54 -1.73 18.76
CA ILE A 103 -0.32 -1.74 17.93
C ILE A 103 -0.46 -0.92 16.65
N ALA A 104 -1.67 -0.77 16.12
CA ALA A 104 -1.95 0.01 14.92
C ALA A 104 -3.47 0.24 14.77
N ALA A 105 -3.86 1.19 13.93
CA ALA A 105 -5.24 1.32 13.45
C ALA A 105 -5.36 0.87 11.99
N ILE A 106 -6.57 0.53 11.54
CA ILE A 106 -6.85 0.18 10.14
C ILE A 106 -6.45 1.30 9.16
N SER A 107 -6.53 2.55 9.60
CA SER A 107 -6.08 3.70 8.82
C SER A 107 -4.57 3.68 8.54
N ASP A 108 -3.77 3.13 9.46
CA ASP A 108 -2.32 3.01 9.27
C ASP A 108 -1.99 1.87 8.32
N VAL A 109 -2.73 0.76 8.42
CA VAL A 109 -2.62 -0.34 7.46
C VAL A 109 -2.92 0.11 6.03
N LYS A 110 -3.99 0.90 5.84
CA LYS A 110 -4.39 1.42 4.53
C LYS A 110 -3.41 2.42 3.90
N LYS A 111 -2.47 2.98 4.68
CA LYS A 111 -1.38 3.80 4.13
C LYS A 111 -0.29 2.95 3.47
N VAL A 112 -0.16 1.69 3.89
CA VAL A 112 0.92 0.79 3.43
C VAL A 112 0.41 -0.22 2.41
N ILE A 113 -0.82 -0.71 2.59
CA ILE A 113 -1.47 -1.67 1.71
C ILE A 113 -2.70 -1.04 1.08
N ASP A 114 -2.68 -0.86 -0.25
CA ASP A 114 -3.88 -0.53 -1.01
C ASP A 114 -4.71 -1.79 -1.20
N GLY A 115 -5.98 -1.75 -0.83
CA GLY A 115 -6.80 -2.94 -1.00
C GLY A 115 -8.13 -2.92 -0.27
N ILE A 116 -8.97 -3.86 -0.69
CA ILE A 116 -10.26 -4.13 -0.07
C ILE A 116 -10.06 -5.20 0.99
N GLY A 117 -10.50 -4.92 2.21
CA GLY A 117 -10.46 -5.88 3.29
C GLY A 117 -10.50 -5.20 4.64
N GLY A 118 -11.34 -5.71 5.54
CA GLY A 118 -11.29 -5.37 6.95
C GLY A 118 -10.23 -6.23 7.63
N ALA A 119 -10.67 -7.31 8.27
CA ALA A 119 -9.79 -8.24 8.97
C ALA A 119 -8.74 -8.88 8.06
N SER A 120 -9.06 -9.19 6.79
CA SER A 120 -8.11 -9.78 5.84
C SER A 120 -6.93 -8.87 5.52
N LEU A 121 -7.18 -7.58 5.29
CA LEU A 121 -6.14 -6.58 5.05
C LEU A 121 -5.22 -6.43 6.27
N VAL A 122 -5.82 -6.37 7.46
CA VAL A 122 -5.09 -6.32 8.73
C VAL A 122 -4.21 -7.56 8.91
N ALA A 123 -4.74 -8.73 8.58
CA ALA A 123 -3.98 -9.96 8.70
C ALA A 123 -2.76 -9.99 7.76
N MET A 124 -2.94 -9.53 6.51
CA MET A 124 -1.83 -9.42 5.56
C MET A 124 -0.73 -8.49 6.08
N TRP A 125 -1.12 -7.34 6.63
CA TRP A 125 -0.18 -6.42 7.26
C TRP A 125 0.55 -7.05 8.45
N LEU A 126 -0.19 -7.73 9.34
CA LEU A 126 0.35 -8.32 10.56
C LEU A 126 1.41 -9.41 10.29
N PHE A 127 1.24 -10.21 9.23
CA PHE A 127 2.10 -11.37 8.97
C PHE A 127 3.22 -11.13 7.97
N PHE A 128 3.10 -10.13 7.08
CA PHE A 128 4.07 -9.94 5.99
C PHE A 128 4.67 -8.53 5.89
N VAL A 129 4.09 -7.54 6.55
CA VAL A 129 4.52 -6.14 6.43
C VAL A 129 5.11 -5.59 7.72
N ARG A 130 4.53 -5.97 8.88
CA ARG A 130 4.98 -5.53 10.21
C ARG A 130 6.37 -6.05 10.58
#